data_AF-A0A5J4PXW4-F1
#
_entry.id   AF-A0A5J4PXW4-F1
#
_cell.length_a   1.000
_cell.length_b   1.000
_cell.length_c   1.000
_cell.angle_alpha   90.00
_cell.angle_beta   90.00
_cell.angle_gamma   90.00
#
_symmetry.space_group_name_H-M   'P 1'
#
loop_
_entity.id
_entity.type
_entity.pdbx_description
1 polymer ?
#
loop_
_entity_poly.entity_id
_entity_poly.type
_entity_poly.pdbx_seq_one_letter_code
_entity_poly.pdbx_strand_id
1 'polypeptide(L)'
;MIPNRHSSGNKETVGEMTFRGQKLLKGCLIESAWFAARLDPAMNMCVNHSCKGMEPNKAIIKIARKLVNRIAYVLKNEKEYVASVVQ
;
A
#
# COMPACT_ATOMS: atom_id res chain seq x y z
N MET A 1 2.27 -7.57 -4.09
CA MET A 1 1.67 -6.78 -5.18
C MET A 1 2.76 -6.39 -6.16
N ILE A 2 2.62 -6.67 -7.46
CA ILE A 2 3.68 -6.39 -8.46
C ILE A 2 3.21 -5.27 -9.40
N PRO A 3 3.83 -4.08 -9.35
CA PRO A 3 3.53 -3.01 -10.30
C PRO A 3 4.18 -3.29 -11.66
N ASN A 4 3.66 -2.67 -12.70
CA ASN A 4 4.31 -2.61 -13.99
C ASN A 4 5.54 -1.69 -13.84
N ARG A 5 6.69 -2.09 -14.39
CA ARG A 5 7.94 -1.33 -14.26
C ARG A 5 8.58 -1.21 -15.63
N HIS A 6 8.79 0.01 -16.07
CA HIS A 6 9.50 0.32 -17.32
C HIS A 6 10.84 0.97 -16.94
N SER A 7 11.93 0.28 -17.27
CA SER A 7 13.30 0.74 -17.06
C SER A 7 13.94 0.94 -18.43
N SER A 8 14.37 2.16 -18.74
CA SER A 8 15.11 2.47 -19.96
C SER A 8 16.32 3.33 -19.59
N GLY A 9 17.49 2.71 -19.41
CA GLY A 9 18.81 3.35 -19.22
C GLY A 9 18.91 4.45 -18.16
N ASN A 10 18.35 5.62 -18.47
CA ASN A 10 18.32 6.83 -17.65
C ASN A 10 16.99 7.08 -16.90
N LYS A 11 15.95 6.27 -17.11
CA LYS A 11 14.63 6.52 -16.50
C LYS A 11 13.96 5.23 -16.01
N GLU A 12 13.44 5.31 -14.79
CA GLU A 12 12.69 4.25 -14.13
C GLU A 12 11.27 4.74 -13.85
N THR A 13 10.26 4.05 -14.39
CA THR A 13 8.85 4.42 -14.23
C THR A 13 8.08 3.25 -13.62
N VAL A 14 7.44 3.48 -12.48
CA VAL A 14 6.58 2.51 -11.81
C VAL A 14 5.13 2.83 -12.15
N GLY A 15 4.51 1.96 -12.96
CA GLY A 15 3.15 2.09 -13.46
C GLY A 15 2.11 1.36 -12.61
N GLU A 16 0.99 1.03 -13.24
CA GLU A 16 -0.17 0.38 -12.60
C GLU A 16 0.12 -1.05 -12.12
N MET A 17 -0.80 -1.60 -11.33
CA MET A 17 -0.65 -2.97 -10.85
C MET A 17 -0.84 -3.97 -11.98
N THR A 18 0.10 -4.90 -12.12
CA THR A 18 -0.07 -5.98 -13.10
C THR A 18 -1.12 -6.99 -12.62
N PHE A 19 -1.75 -7.67 -13.58
CA PHE A 19 -2.61 -8.82 -13.30
C PHE A 19 -1.85 -9.98 -12.63
N ARG A 20 -0.51 -10.01 -12.74
CA ARG A 20 0.36 -11.07 -12.23
C ARG A 20 0.39 -11.14 -10.69
N GLY A 21 0.61 -12.33 -10.15
CA GLY A 21 0.73 -12.61 -8.71
C GLY A 21 -0.47 -13.35 -8.11
N GLN A 22 -0.33 -13.78 -6.84
CA GLN A 22 -1.32 -14.60 -6.16
C GLN A 22 -2.57 -13.79 -5.77
N LYS A 23 -3.74 -14.17 -6.34
CA LYS A 23 -5.01 -13.47 -6.13
C LYS A 23 -5.45 -13.44 -4.66
N LEU A 24 -5.31 -14.57 -3.97
CA LEU A 24 -5.71 -14.70 -2.56
C LEU A 24 -4.91 -13.74 -1.67
N LEU A 25 -3.59 -13.72 -1.81
CA LEU A 25 -2.73 -12.81 -1.06
C LEU A 25 -3.09 -11.34 -1.34
N LYS A 26 -3.40 -10.99 -2.59
CA LYS A 26 -3.87 -9.63 -2.94
C LYS A 26 -5.18 -9.29 -2.22
N GLY A 27 -6.15 -10.21 -2.19
CA GLY A 27 -7.41 -10.05 -1.48
C GLY A 27 -7.21 -9.79 0.01
N CYS A 28 -6.48 -10.69 0.68
CA CYS A 28 -6.18 -10.57 2.10
C CYS A 28 -5.46 -9.25 2.44
N LEU A 29 -4.53 -8.80 1.58
CA LEU A 29 -3.84 -7.53 1.78
C LEU A 29 -4.75 -6.31 1.62
N ILE A 30 -5.71 -6.34 0.70
CA ILE A 30 -6.68 -5.26 0.52
C ILE A 30 -7.64 -5.20 1.71
N GLU A 31 -8.12 -6.35 2.18
CA GLU A 31 -8.96 -6.45 3.40
C GLU A 31 -8.19 -5.96 4.63
N SER A 32 -6.94 -6.40 4.79
CA SER A 32 -6.05 -5.95 5.86
C SER A 32 -5.79 -4.44 5.78
N ALA A 33 -5.70 -3.88 4.57
CA ALA A 33 -5.54 -2.44 4.37
C ALA A 33 -6.75 -1.65 4.86
N TRP A 34 -7.97 -2.17 4.67
CA TRP A 34 -9.17 -1.53 5.21
C TRP A 34 -9.16 -1.50 6.73
N PHE A 35 -8.72 -2.59 7.35
CA PHE A 35 -8.58 -2.65 8.80
C PHE A 35 -7.47 -1.71 9.31
N ALA A 36 -6.30 -1.74 8.67
CA ALA A 36 -5.18 -0.86 9.00
C ALA A 36 -5.53 0.63 8.84
N ALA A 37 -6.30 1.01 7.80
CA ALA A 37 -6.75 2.38 7.63
C ALA A 37 -7.73 2.85 8.72
N ARG A 38 -8.41 1.93 9.41
CA ARG A 38 -9.27 2.27 10.56
C ARG A 38 -8.49 2.41 11.85
N LEU A 39 -7.47 1.57 12.05
CA LEU A 39 -6.66 1.56 13.28
C LEU A 39 -5.52 2.58 13.29
N ASP A 40 -4.89 2.82 12.14
CA ASP A 40 -3.71 3.66 12.03
C ASP A 40 -4.06 5.04 11.44
N PRO A 41 -3.91 6.13 12.23
CA PRO A 41 -4.24 7.48 11.79
C PRO A 41 -3.46 7.92 10.55
N ALA A 42 -2.19 7.53 10.40
CA ALA A 42 -1.38 7.90 9.25
C ALA A 42 -1.81 7.18 7.96
N MET A 43 -2.25 5.92 8.09
CA MET A 43 -2.86 5.20 6.97
C MET A 43 -4.21 5.79 6.60
N ASN A 44 -5.03 6.17 7.60
CA ASN A 44 -6.31 6.84 7.40
C ASN A 44 -6.13 8.17 6.65
N MET A 45 -5.20 9.02 7.10
CA MET A 45 -4.88 10.28 6.45
C MET A 45 -4.44 10.08 4.99
N CYS A 46 -3.63 9.04 4.72
CA CYS A 46 -3.24 8.70 3.35
C CYS A 46 -4.44 8.30 2.47
N VAL A 47 -5.43 7.57 3.01
CA VAL A 47 -6.67 7.24 2.30
C VAL A 47 -7.42 8.53 2.00
N ASN A 48 -7.71 9.33 3.02
CA ASN A 48 -8.52 10.54 2.88
C ASN A 48 -7.91 11.51 1.88
N HIS A 49 -6.60 11.68 1.91
CA HIS A 49 -5.90 12.51 0.93
C HIS A 49 -5.98 11.91 -0.49
N SER A 50 -5.83 10.59 -0.62
CA SER A 50 -5.91 9.93 -1.93
C SER A 50 -7.34 9.96 -2.50
N CYS A 51 -8.37 9.81 -1.67
CA CYS A 51 -9.77 9.86 -2.07
C CYS A 51 -10.22 11.21 -2.62
N LYS A 52 -9.49 12.32 -2.34
CA LYS A 52 -9.83 13.65 -2.88
C LYS A 52 -9.70 13.75 -4.40
N GLY A 53 -8.85 12.92 -5.02
CA GLY A 53 -8.62 12.95 -6.47
C GLY A 53 -8.73 11.57 -7.11
N MET A 54 -9.29 10.58 -6.41
CA MET A 54 -9.31 9.19 -6.84
C MET A 54 -10.47 8.43 -6.20
N GLU A 55 -11.04 7.50 -6.95
CA GLU A 55 -12.03 6.55 -6.44
C GLU A 55 -11.54 5.79 -5.20
N PRO A 56 -12.39 5.59 -4.17
CA PRO A 56 -12.02 4.91 -2.92
C PRO A 56 -11.39 3.52 -3.13
N ASN A 57 -11.87 2.76 -4.13
CA ASN A 57 -11.34 1.45 -4.48
C ASN A 57 -9.89 1.52 -4.98
N LYS A 58 -9.53 2.56 -5.73
CA LYS A 58 -8.14 2.76 -6.16
C LYS A 58 -7.29 3.31 -5.02
N ALA A 59 -7.88 4.13 -4.13
CA ALA A 59 -7.21 4.63 -2.94
C ALA A 59 -6.82 3.50 -1.97
N ILE A 60 -7.69 2.52 -1.73
CA ILE A 60 -7.34 1.40 -0.83
C ILE A 60 -6.24 0.52 -1.42
N ILE A 61 -6.20 0.31 -2.73
CA ILE A 61 -5.10 -0.42 -3.39
C ILE A 61 -3.76 0.29 -3.15
N LYS A 62 -3.75 1.63 -3.15
CA LYS A 62 -2.57 2.43 -2.82
C LYS A 62 -2.14 2.26 -1.35
N ILE A 63 -3.08 2.12 -0.42
CA ILE A 63 -2.78 1.83 0.99
C ILE A 63 -2.27 0.41 1.16
N ALA A 64 -2.88 -0.59 0.53
CA ALA A 64 -2.40 -1.97 0.60
C ALA A 64 -0.92 -2.07 0.20
N ARG A 65 -0.48 -1.30 -0.80
CA ARG A 65 0.95 -1.19 -1.15
C ARG A 65 1.80 -0.57 -0.05
N LYS A 66 1.34 0.51 0.60
CA LYS A 66 2.04 1.11 1.75
C LYS A 66 2.10 0.15 2.94
N LEU A 67 1.02 -0.57 3.21
CA LEU A 67 0.94 -1.57 4.26
C LEU A 67 1.93 -2.70 4.02
N VAL A 68 2.01 -3.24 2.79
CA VAL A 68 3.00 -4.26 2.43
C VAL A 68 4.42 -3.76 2.68
N ASN A 69 4.74 -2.52 2.31
CA ASN A 69 6.06 -1.96 2.56
C ASN A 69 6.34 -1.81 4.06
N ARG A 70 5.34 -1.44 4.88
CA ARG A 70 5.48 -1.42 6.34
C ARG A 70 5.70 -2.81 6.92
N ILE A 71 4.93 -3.81 6.48
CA ILE A 71 5.09 -5.21 6.90
C ILE A 71 6.50 -5.69 6.54
N ALA A 72 6.94 -5.45 5.31
CA ALA A 72 8.29 -5.81 4.87
C ALA A 72 9.38 -5.12 5.70
N TYR A 73 9.18 -3.85 6.07
CA TYR A 73 10.09 -3.13 6.96
C TYR A 73 10.13 -3.75 8.36
N VAL A 74 8.97 -4.02 8.97
CA VAL A 74 8.84 -4.68 10.28
C VAL A 74 9.57 -6.01 10.29
N LEU A 75 9.30 -6.87 9.30
CA LEU A 75 9.91 -8.19 9.19
C LEU A 75 11.43 -8.12 8.93
N LYS A 76 11.87 -7.20 8.07
CA LYS A 76 13.30 -7.09 7.71
C LYS A 76 14.15 -6.50 8.83
N ASN A 77 13.58 -5.61 9.64
CA ASN A 77 14.30 -4.91 10.70
C ASN A 77 14.00 -5.47 12.09
N GLU A 78 13.17 -6.52 12.18
CA GLU A 78 12.72 -7.13 13.44
C GLU A 78 12.15 -6.10 14.44
N LYS A 79 11.42 -5.12 13.92
CA LYS A 79 10.80 -4.05 14.72
C LYS A 79 9.31 -4.27 14.84
N GLU A 80 8.75 -3.97 16.00
CA GLU A 80 7.30 -4.02 16.20
C GLU A 80 6.56 -3.05 15.27
N TYR A 81 5.35 -3.43 14.86
CA TYR A 81 4.46 -2.53 14.13
C TYR A 81 3.90 -1.48 15.10
N VAL A 82 4.28 -0.23 14.90
CA VAL A 82 3.75 0.90 15.68
C VAL A 82 2.82 1.73 14.81
N ALA A 83 1.58 1.93 15.27
CA ALA A 83 0.64 2.83 14.62
C ALA A 83 1.23 4.25 14.64
N SER A 84 1.42 4.85 13.48
CA SER A 84 2.06 6.16 13.40
C SER A 84 1.07 7.25 13.84
N VAL A 85 1.43 8.05 14.84
CA VAL A 85 0.65 9.21 15.28
C VAL A 85 0.80 10.30 14.22
N VAL A 86 -0.32 10.86 13.77
CA VAL A 86 -0.34 12.02 12.88
C VAL A 86 -0.22 13.26 13.77
N GLN A 87 0.83 14.06 13.57
CA GLN A 87 1.02 15.37 14.20
C GLN A 87 0.37 16.47 13.37
#